data_AF-A0A8T6G9L0-F1
#
_entry.id   AF-A0A8T6G9L0-F1
#
_cell.length_a   1.000
_cell.length_b   1.000
_cell.length_c   1.000
_cell.angle_alpha   90.00
_cell.angle_beta   90.00
_cell.angle_gamma   90.00
#
_symmetry.space_group_name_H-M   'P 1'
#
loop_
_entity.id
_entity.type
_entity.pdbx_description
1 polymer ?
#
loop_
_entity_poly.entity_id
_entity_poly.type
_entity_poly.pdbx_seq_one_letter_code
_entity_poly.pdbx_strand_id
1 'polypeptide(L)'
;MRAGWIPGAVQLRRWTLAEGRVIEGAVNANYEPVISLPVQGPAGQTLEIDAVVDTGFNGFLTLPTALVGELSLPFASIGRAVLANGSEVAFDVYEVTVLWDGQPRNIEAAVTDAVSLVGMLLLDRHNLNIEVTDGGRVVILPTE
;
A
#
# COMPACT_ATOMS: atom_id res chain seq x y z
N MET A 1 0.62 -32.36 44.86
CA MET A 1 1.67 -31.97 43.88
C MET A 1 0.98 -31.71 42.55
N ARG A 2 1.21 -30.50 42.00
CA ARG A 2 1.03 -30.03 40.61
C ARG A 2 -0.38 -30.11 40.00
N ALA A 3 -0.89 -29.13 39.26
CA ALA A 3 -0.70 -27.68 39.09
C ALA A 3 -1.79 -27.30 38.09
N GLY A 4 -2.54 -26.23 38.34
CA GLY A 4 -3.52 -25.72 37.39
C GLY A 4 -2.85 -25.06 36.19
N TRP A 5 -3.51 -25.13 35.03
CA TRP A 5 -3.16 -24.30 33.89
C TRP A 5 -4.45 -23.79 33.24
N ILE A 6 -4.67 -22.49 33.37
CA ILE A 6 -5.66 -21.70 32.63
C ILE A 6 -4.88 -21.16 31.42
N PRO A 7 -5.26 -21.48 30.17
CA PRO A 7 -4.71 -20.77 29.03
C PRO A 7 -5.20 -19.32 29.10
N GLY A 8 -4.24 -18.42 29.28
CA GLY A 8 -4.47 -16.99 29.40
C GLY A 8 -5.22 -16.45 28.19
N ALA A 9 -6.28 -15.70 28.46
CA ALA A 9 -6.80 -14.73 27.52
C ALA A 9 -5.64 -13.84 27.09
N VAL A 10 -5.22 -13.96 25.84
CA VAL A 10 -4.40 -12.92 25.19
C VAL A 10 -5.31 -11.71 25.10
N GLN A 11 -5.13 -10.80 26.06
CA GLN A 11 -5.75 -9.48 26.04
C GLN A 11 -5.25 -8.79 24.77
N LEU A 12 -5.97 -8.92 23.66
CA LEU A 12 -5.78 -8.12 22.47
C LEU A 12 -5.92 -6.68 22.94
N ARG A 13 -4.78 -5.99 23.08
CA ARG A 13 -4.78 -4.56 23.40
C ARG A 13 -5.58 -3.91 22.29
N ARG A 14 -6.76 -3.42 22.67
CA ARG A 14 -7.57 -2.52 21.87
C ARG A 14 -6.70 -1.28 21.67
N TRP A 15 -5.93 -1.24 20.58
CA TRP A 15 -5.32 -0.02 20.09
C TRP A 15 -6.48 0.94 19.87
N THR A 16 -6.69 1.82 20.85
CA THR A 16 -7.66 2.89 20.74
C THR A 16 -6.92 3.92 19.92
N LEU A 17 -7.20 3.88 18.62
CA LEU A 17 -6.49 4.62 17.60
C LEU A 17 -6.64 6.10 17.89
N ALA A 18 -5.49 6.79 17.97
CA ALA A 18 -5.45 8.20 17.71
C ALA A 18 -6.13 8.46 16.36
N GLU A 19 -7.00 9.46 16.34
CA GLU A 19 -7.91 9.80 15.26
C GLU A 19 -7.23 9.76 13.87
N GLY A 20 -7.74 8.92 12.97
CA GLY A 20 -7.51 9.02 11.53
C GLY A 20 -6.19 8.48 10.96
N ARG A 21 -5.33 7.84 11.77
CA ARG A 21 -4.00 7.37 11.32
C ARG A 21 -3.88 5.86 11.04
N VAL A 22 -4.93 5.27 10.50
CA VAL A 22 -4.93 3.84 10.17
C VAL A 22 -5.40 3.66 8.76
N ILE A 23 -4.61 2.92 7.98
CA ILE A 23 -5.04 2.41 6.69
C ILE A 23 -5.41 0.94 6.90
N GLU A 24 -6.63 0.60 6.50
CA GLU A 24 -7.18 -0.73 6.61
C GLU A 24 -7.44 -1.31 5.22
N GLY A 25 -7.39 -2.64 5.15
CA GLY A 25 -7.70 -3.40 3.96
C GLY A 25 -8.01 -4.84 4.30
N ALA A 26 -8.05 -5.68 3.27
CA ALA A 26 -8.31 -7.10 3.40
C ALA A 26 -7.43 -7.91 2.44
N VAL A 27 -7.15 -9.14 2.84
CA VAL A 27 -6.58 -10.14 1.95
C VAL A 27 -7.69 -10.68 1.05
N ASN A 28 -7.50 -10.61 -0.27
CA ASN A 28 -8.47 -11.09 -1.24
C ASN A 28 -8.37 -12.63 -1.44
N ALA A 29 -9.25 -13.19 -2.28
CA ALA A 29 -9.27 -14.62 -2.59
C ALA A 29 -8.00 -15.15 -3.30
N ASN A 30 -7.16 -14.27 -3.86
CA ASN A 30 -5.86 -14.60 -4.45
C ASN A 30 -4.71 -14.55 -3.42
N TYR A 31 -5.01 -14.30 -2.14
CA TYR A 31 -4.04 -14.09 -1.07
C TYR A 31 -3.20 -12.82 -1.23
N GLU A 32 -3.75 -11.79 -1.87
CA GLU A 32 -3.11 -10.49 -1.98
C GLU A 32 -3.63 -9.55 -0.88
N PRO A 33 -2.75 -8.90 -0.10
CA PRO A 33 -3.16 -7.86 0.84
C PRO A 33 -3.53 -6.59 0.09
N VAL A 34 -4.81 -6.24 0.03
CA VAL A 34 -5.32 -5.08 -0.74
C VAL A 34 -5.81 -3.98 0.20
N ILE A 35 -5.47 -2.73 -0.12
CA ILE A 35 -6.00 -1.52 0.53
C ILE A 35 -6.70 -0.63 -0.51
N SER A 36 -7.70 0.16 -0.06
CA SER A 36 -8.23 1.28 -0.84
C SER A 36 -7.31 2.48 -0.66
N LEU A 37 -6.83 3.05 -1.76
CA LEU A 37 -5.94 4.19 -1.76
C LEU A 37 -6.55 5.34 -2.57
N PRO A 38 -6.89 6.47 -1.93
CA PRO A 38 -7.30 7.65 -2.67
C PRO A 38 -6.08 8.27 -3.36
N VAL A 39 -6.19 8.43 -4.68
CA VAL A 39 -5.18 9.09 -5.52
C VAL A 39 -5.78 10.34 -6.15
N GLN A 40 -5.00 11.41 -6.22
CA GLN A 40 -5.44 12.71 -6.66
C GLN A 40 -4.62 13.18 -7.86
N GLY A 41 -5.33 13.60 -8.92
CA GLY A 41 -4.74 14.25 -10.08
C GLY A 41 -4.48 15.74 -9.85
N PRO A 42 -3.72 16.40 -10.74
CA PRO A 42 -3.30 17.79 -10.56
C PRO A 42 -4.45 18.81 -10.62
N ALA A 43 -5.60 18.45 -11.20
CA ALA A 43 -6.81 19.30 -11.19
C ALA A 43 -7.65 19.11 -9.90
N GLY A 44 -7.17 18.32 -8.95
CA GLY A 44 -7.83 18.04 -7.68
C GLY A 44 -8.85 16.90 -7.74
N GLN A 45 -9.02 16.25 -8.89
CA GLN A 45 -9.89 15.09 -9.02
C GLN A 45 -9.31 13.90 -8.23
N THR A 46 -10.16 13.18 -7.51
CA THR A 46 -9.75 12.04 -6.68
C THR A 46 -10.40 10.76 -7.19
N LEU A 47 -9.62 9.68 -7.28
CA LEU A 47 -10.09 8.33 -7.54
C LEU A 47 -9.67 7.42 -6.39
N GLU A 48 -10.56 6.53 -5.97
CA GLU A 48 -10.22 5.42 -5.09
C GLU A 48 -9.70 4.27 -5.95
N ILE A 49 -8.53 3.73 -5.62
CA ILE A 49 -7.97 2.56 -6.30
C ILE A 49 -7.73 1.43 -5.30
N ASP A 50 -7.92 0.19 -5.75
CA ASP A 50 -7.42 -0.97 -5.03
C ASP A 50 -5.93 -1.13 -5.34
N ALA A 51 -5.11 -1.22 -4.29
CA ALA A 51 -3.68 -1.43 -4.41
C ALA A 51 -3.21 -2.61 -3.55
N VAL A 52 -2.42 -3.51 -4.13
CA VAL A 52 -1.81 -4.65 -3.46
C VAL A 52 -0.56 -4.18 -2.70
N VAL A 53 -0.43 -4.55 -1.44
CA VAL A 53 0.79 -4.29 -0.66
C VAL A 53 1.86 -5.29 -1.08
N ASP A 54 2.96 -4.82 -1.65
CA ASP A 54 4.05 -5.64 -2.16
C ASP A 54 5.37 -5.32 -1.45
N THR A 55 5.77 -6.20 -0.52
CA THR A 55 7.04 -6.07 0.21
C THR A 55 8.28 -6.37 -0.64
N GLY A 56 8.11 -6.96 -1.83
CA GLY A 56 9.17 -7.19 -2.81
C GLY A 56 9.42 -5.97 -3.71
N PHE A 57 8.51 -5.00 -3.73
CA PHE A 57 8.65 -3.77 -4.48
C PHE A 57 9.27 -2.66 -3.62
N ASN A 58 10.45 -2.16 -4.02
CA ASN A 58 11.18 -1.12 -3.29
C ASN A 58 10.79 0.32 -3.67
N GLY A 59 9.86 0.52 -4.60
CA GLY A 59 9.36 1.86 -4.96
C GLY A 59 8.24 2.35 -4.04
N PHE A 60 7.57 3.44 -4.43
CA PHE A 60 6.42 3.97 -3.69
C PHE A 60 5.11 3.31 -4.15
N LEU A 61 4.74 3.50 -5.43
CA LEU A 61 3.47 3.06 -5.99
C LEU A 61 3.67 2.62 -7.45
N THR A 62 2.93 1.62 -7.91
CA THR A 62 2.70 1.40 -9.34
C THR A 62 1.28 1.80 -9.75
N LEU A 63 1.13 2.31 -10.97
CA LEU A 63 -0.16 2.65 -11.55
C LEU A 63 -0.31 2.07 -12.97
N PRO A 64 -1.48 1.50 -13.30
CA PRO A 64 -1.90 1.25 -14.68
C PRO A 64 -1.86 2.52 -15.54
N THR A 65 -1.42 2.37 -16.79
CA THR A 65 -1.43 3.44 -17.81
C THR A 65 -2.81 4.12 -17.95
N ALA A 66 -3.89 3.36 -17.78
CA ALA A 66 -5.25 3.89 -17.83
C ALA A 66 -5.52 4.93 -16.73
N LEU A 67 -5.09 4.68 -15.50
CA LEU A 67 -5.27 5.59 -14.37
C LEU A 67 -4.41 6.86 -14.51
N VAL A 68 -3.21 6.73 -15.08
CA VAL A 68 -2.34 7.86 -15.42
C VAL A 68 -3.06 8.81 -16.38
N GLY A 69 -3.68 8.27 -17.43
CA GLY A 69 -4.45 9.04 -18.41
C GLY A 69 -5.70 9.67 -17.81
N GLU A 70 -6.47 8.91 -17.03
CA GLU A 70 -7.70 9.38 -16.38
C GLU A 70 -7.44 10.53 -15.39
N LEU A 71 -6.38 10.42 -14.59
CA LEU A 71 -5.97 11.46 -13.65
C LEU A 71 -5.17 12.59 -14.31
N SER A 72 -4.78 12.44 -15.59
CA SER A 72 -3.91 13.38 -16.29
C SER A 72 -2.62 13.68 -15.50
N LEU A 73 -1.98 12.62 -15.00
CA LEU A 73 -0.77 12.77 -14.17
C LEU A 73 0.39 13.35 -15.00
N PRO A 74 1.23 14.20 -14.39
CA PRO A 74 2.41 14.74 -15.06
C PRO A 74 3.53 13.69 -15.15
N PHE A 75 4.10 13.54 -16.34
CA PHE A 75 5.31 12.75 -16.54
C PHE A 75 6.48 13.39 -15.79
N ALA A 76 7.23 12.58 -15.04
CA ALA A 76 8.38 13.01 -14.27
C ALA A 76 9.69 12.57 -14.92
N SER A 77 9.86 11.27 -15.17
CA SER A 77 11.12 10.69 -15.67
C SER A 77 10.96 9.28 -16.22
N ILE A 78 12.07 8.69 -16.69
CA ILE A 78 12.16 7.25 -17.00
C ILE A 78 12.95 6.57 -15.89
N GLY A 79 12.33 5.59 -15.24
CA GLY A 79 12.93 4.75 -14.23
C GLY A 79 13.53 3.46 -14.81
N ARG A 80 14.30 2.74 -13.98
CA ARG A 80 14.81 1.40 -14.27
C ARG A 80 14.63 0.50 -13.06
N ALA A 81 14.21 -0.74 -13.28
CA ALA A 81 14.07 -1.76 -12.24
C ALA A 81 14.73 -3.05 -12.69
N VAL A 82 15.29 -3.77 -11.72
CA VAL A 82 15.67 -5.17 -11.87
C VAL A 82 14.49 -5.99 -11.34
N LEU A 83 13.88 -6.77 -12.23
CA LEU A 83 12.78 -7.66 -11.87
C LEU A 83 13.27 -8.89 -11.10
N ALA A 84 12.35 -9.64 -10.49
CA ALA A 84 12.67 -10.83 -9.71
C ALA A 84 13.44 -11.92 -10.49
N ASN A 85 13.30 -11.95 -11.83
CA ASN A 85 14.04 -12.84 -12.71
C ASN A 85 15.45 -12.33 -13.10
N GLY A 86 15.87 -11.18 -12.57
CA GLY A 86 17.15 -10.52 -12.85
C GLY A 86 17.17 -9.66 -14.12
N SER A 87 16.07 -9.57 -14.88
CA SER A 87 16.03 -8.71 -16.07
C SER A 87 15.86 -7.25 -15.69
N GLU A 88 16.55 -6.35 -16.39
CA GLU A 88 16.33 -4.92 -16.29
C GLU A 88 15.20 -4.46 -17.23
N VAL A 89 14.30 -3.62 -16.72
CA VAL A 89 13.25 -2.98 -17.50
C VAL A 89 13.24 -1.48 -17.25
N ALA A 90 12.96 -0.72 -18.30
CA ALA A 90 12.65 0.70 -18.19
C ALA A 90 11.14 0.89 -18.05
N PHE A 91 10.73 1.91 -17.31
CA PHE A 91 9.33 2.28 -17.12
C PHE A 91 9.19 3.79 -17.00
N ASP A 92 8.01 4.30 -17.33
CA ASP A 92 7.71 5.71 -17.13
C ASP A 92 7.40 5.97 -15.65
N VAL A 93 7.79 7.14 -15.17
CA VAL A 93 7.53 7.63 -13.81
C VAL A 93 6.69 8.88 -13.90
N TYR A 94 5.63 8.94 -13.10
CA TYR A 94 4.71 10.07 -13.03
C TYR A 94 4.59 10.56 -11.58
N GLU A 95 4.34 11.86 -11.39
CA GLU A 95 4.03 12.37 -10.05
C GLU A 95 2.55 12.16 -9.73
N VAL A 96 2.25 11.77 -8.50
CA VAL A 96 0.88 11.59 -8.02
C VAL A 96 0.77 11.99 -6.56
N THR A 97 -0.35 12.63 -6.21
CA THR A 97 -0.68 12.85 -4.81
C THR A 97 -1.55 11.71 -4.30
N VAL A 98 -1.13 11.05 -3.23
CA VAL A 98 -1.93 10.03 -2.54
C VAL A 98 -2.41 10.55 -1.20
N LEU A 99 -3.64 10.22 -0.81
CA LEU A 99 -4.10 10.48 0.56
C LEU A 99 -3.65 9.33 1.45
N TRP A 100 -2.47 9.46 2.03
CA TRP A 100 -1.84 8.43 2.85
C TRP A 100 -1.92 8.79 4.33
N ASP A 101 -2.52 7.91 5.12
CA ASP A 101 -2.67 8.13 6.57
C ASP A 101 -3.44 9.42 6.90
N GLY A 102 -4.46 9.73 6.07
CA GLY A 102 -5.23 10.97 6.15
C GLY A 102 -4.47 12.23 5.74
N GLN A 103 -3.24 12.11 5.21
CA GLN A 103 -2.42 13.23 4.77
C GLN A 103 -2.07 13.13 3.27
N PRO A 104 -2.17 14.22 2.51
CA PRO A 104 -1.71 14.22 1.12
C PRO A 104 -0.19 14.06 1.07
N ARG A 105 0.29 13.14 0.24
CA ARG A 105 1.73 12.93 -0.03
C ARG A 105 1.95 12.93 -1.54
N ASN A 106 2.85 13.79 -2.02
CA ASN A 106 3.30 13.74 -3.41
C ASN A 106 4.41 12.69 -3.53
N ILE A 107 4.25 11.73 -4.43
CA ILE A 107 5.16 10.61 -4.64
C ILE A 107 5.37 10.35 -6.13
N GLU A 108 6.41 9.58 -6.44
CA GLU A 108 6.65 9.03 -7.77
C GLU A 108 5.93 7.68 -7.92
N ALA A 109 5.13 7.54 -8.98
CA ALA A 109 4.50 6.29 -9.36
C ALA A 109 5.13 5.72 -10.63
N ALA A 110 5.53 4.44 -10.57
CA ALA A 110 6.00 3.70 -11.73
C ALA A 110 4.82 3.19 -12.56
N VAL A 111 4.86 3.36 -13.88
CA VAL A 111 3.79 2.91 -14.76
C VAL A 111 4.05 1.48 -15.23
N THR A 112 3.07 0.62 -15.03
CA THR A 112 3.09 -0.77 -15.51
C THR A 112 1.69 -1.16 -15.96
N ASP A 113 1.56 -2.19 -16.81
CA ASP A 113 0.25 -2.72 -17.21
C ASP A 113 -0.33 -3.72 -16.18
N ALA A 114 0.29 -3.85 -15.01
CA ALA A 114 -0.16 -4.71 -13.92
C ALA A 114 -1.09 -3.96 -12.94
N VAL A 115 -1.57 -4.68 -11.92
CA VAL A 115 -2.31 -4.08 -10.80
C VAL A 115 -1.46 -3.04 -10.07
N SER A 116 -2.11 -2.09 -9.40
CA SER A 116 -1.42 -1.12 -8.55
C SER A 116 -0.79 -1.79 -7.35
N LEU A 117 0.47 -1.46 -7.08
CA LEU A 117 1.28 -2.01 -6.00
C LEU A 117 1.72 -0.89 -5.06
N VAL A 118 1.51 -1.05 -3.77
CA VAL A 118 2.12 -0.23 -2.72
C VAL A 118 3.44 -0.86 -2.32
N GLY A 119 4.53 -0.12 -2.54
CA GLY A 119 5.88 -0.58 -2.25
C GLY A 119 6.42 -0.10 -0.91
N MET A 120 7.61 -0.59 -0.58
CA MET A 120 8.27 -0.37 0.71
C MET A 120 8.61 1.09 1.01
N LEU A 121 8.83 1.95 0.00
CA LEU A 121 9.10 3.37 0.26
C LEU A 121 7.85 4.14 0.71
N LEU A 122 6.66 3.74 0.24
CA LEU A 122 5.41 4.35 0.72
C LEU A 122 5.06 3.87 2.14
N LEU A 123 5.47 2.65 2.48
CA LEU A 123 5.35 2.05 3.81
C LEU A 123 6.41 2.54 4.80
N ASP A 124 7.40 3.34 4.40
CA ASP A 124 8.45 3.82 5.31
C ASP A 124 7.83 4.48 6.54
N ARG A 125 8.36 4.17 7.74
CA ARG A 125 7.82 4.58 9.04
C ARG A 125 6.41 4.07 9.36
N HIS A 126 6.00 2.95 8.77
CA HIS A 126 4.75 2.26 9.12
C HIS A 126 4.99 0.79 9.46
N ASN A 127 4.22 0.30 10.42
CA ASN A 127 4.05 -1.11 10.72
C ASN A 127 2.98 -1.68 9.77
N LEU A 128 3.28 -2.81 9.13
CA LEU A 128 2.35 -3.59 8.33
C LEU A 128 2.00 -4.88 9.08
N ASN A 129 0.70 -5.11 9.29
CA ASN A 129 0.16 -6.37 9.79
C ASN A 129 -0.81 -6.97 8.78
N ILE A 130 -0.63 -8.25 8.46
CA ILE A 130 -1.47 -8.99 7.52
C ILE A 130 -1.90 -10.30 8.17
N GLU A 131 -3.20 -10.53 8.27
CA GLU A 131 -3.78 -11.83 8.56
C GLU A 131 -3.90 -12.60 7.24
N VAL A 132 -2.98 -13.55 6.99
CA VAL A 132 -2.83 -14.23 5.69
C VAL A 132 -3.87 -15.34 5.49
N THR A 133 -5.13 -14.95 5.43
CA THR A 133 -6.30 -15.79 5.13
C THR A 133 -7.24 -15.03 4.19
N ASP A 134 -8.02 -15.69 3.35
CA ASP A 134 -9.06 -15.01 2.55
C ASP A 134 -10.02 -14.21 3.47
N GLY A 135 -10.19 -12.93 3.17
CA GLY A 135 -10.92 -11.96 4.00
C GLY A 135 -10.19 -11.51 5.28
N GLY A 136 -8.94 -11.93 5.49
CA GLY A 136 -8.11 -11.56 6.64
C GLY A 136 -7.75 -10.08 6.63
N ARG A 137 -7.58 -9.47 7.80
CA ARG A 137 -7.35 -8.02 7.92
C ARG A 137 -5.95 -7.61 7.49
N VAL A 138 -5.87 -6.47 6.79
CA VAL A 138 -4.63 -5.74 6.53
C VAL A 138 -4.68 -4.44 7.30
N VAL A 139 -3.62 -4.13 8.06
CA VAL A 139 -3.52 -2.89 8.85
C VAL A 139 -2.15 -2.27 8.67
N ILE A 140 -2.14 -0.98 8.32
CA ILE A 140 -0.93 -0.17 8.27
C ILE A 140 -1.07 0.96 9.29
N LEU A 141 -0.06 1.08 10.17
CA LEU A 141 -0.03 2.05 11.27
C LEU A 141 1.32 2.78 11.30
N PRO A 142 1.38 4.09 11.61
CA PRO A 142 2.65 4.77 11.86
C PRO A 142 3.47 4.10 12.99
N THR A 143 4.80 4.18 12.91
CA THR A 143 5.73 3.54 13.88
C THR A 143 6.03 4.34 15.16
N GLU A 144 5.21 5.34 15.51
CA GLU A 144 5.48 6.45 16.46
C GLU A 144 6.25 7.65 15.85
#